data_AF-A0A6G8ASW3-F1
#
_entry.id   AF-A0A6G8ASW3-F1
#
_cell.length_a   1.000
_cell.length_b   1.000
_cell.length_c   1.000
_cell.angle_alpha   90.00
_cell.angle_beta   90.00
_cell.angle_gamma   90.00
#
_symmetry.space_group_name_H-M   'P 1'
#
loop_
_entity.id
_entity.type
_entity.pdbx_description
1 polymer ?
#
loop_
_entity_poly.entity_id
_entity_poly.type
_entity_poly.pdbx_seq_one_letter_code
_entity_poly.pdbx_strand_id
1 'polypeptide(L)'
;MMKDNTYNKEEMKKLIQRARNKELFTIDEQITYSRYKGIKISQKEEPIVRDLLTNWTYYFKVTAYRKNFGKDSSGKYVNTSFIQLADLAYIDRHLRQILGRMIFEIEHFLKTLIITSITNSKEEDGYQIVKEYDAYMKEIFIQNGKRRFPQKTEAEILTGYVKASERIMSKLQGKFNYDQEFYDCHHQKLSIWALLEVMTLANLDRFIGFYCKKIFWLSKIKDSFQSITVCN
;
A
#
# COMPACT_ATOMS: atom_id res chain seq x y z
N MET A 1 -17.27 45.75 -10.21
CA MET A 1 -16.24 45.89 -11.27
C MET A 1 -15.65 44.52 -11.55
N MET A 2 -15.91 44.01 -12.76
CA MET A 2 -15.55 42.67 -13.21
C MET A 2 -14.06 42.62 -13.55
N LYS A 3 -13.33 41.66 -12.98
CA LYS A 3 -12.08 41.17 -13.58
C LYS A 3 -12.44 39.88 -14.31
N ASP A 4 -12.82 40.02 -15.57
CA ASP A 4 -12.77 38.89 -16.49
C ASP A 4 -11.28 38.57 -16.65
N ASN A 5 -10.82 37.51 -15.99
CA ASN A 5 -9.42 37.10 -16.03
C ASN A 5 -9.19 36.36 -17.36
N THR A 6 -9.34 37.08 -18.47
CA THR A 6 -8.95 36.63 -19.80
C THR A 6 -7.44 36.55 -19.84
N TYR A 7 -6.90 35.39 -19.49
CA TYR A 7 -5.52 35.05 -19.80
C TYR A 7 -5.27 35.33 -21.28
N ASN A 8 -4.31 36.18 -21.58
CA ASN A 8 -3.98 36.43 -22.96
C ASN A 8 -3.37 35.15 -23.59
N LYS A 9 -3.42 35.05 -24.93
CA LYS A 9 -2.97 33.85 -25.66
C LYS A 9 -1.51 33.48 -25.37
N GLU A 10 -0.68 34.46 -25.03
CA GLU A 10 0.74 34.30 -24.73
C GLU A 10 0.98 33.78 -23.30
N GLU A 11 0.24 34.31 -22.31
CA GLU A 11 0.27 33.80 -20.93
C GLU A 11 -0.20 32.34 -20.86
N MET A 12 -1.23 32.00 -21.63
CA MET A 12 -1.70 30.62 -21.72
C MET A 12 -0.64 29.68 -22.33
N LYS A 13 0.06 30.11 -23.39
CA LYS A 13 1.17 29.33 -23.96
C LYS A 13 2.28 29.10 -22.94
N LYS A 14 2.67 30.14 -22.19
CA LYS A 14 3.65 30.03 -21.11
C LYS A 14 3.18 29.02 -20.05
N LEU A 15 1.94 29.12 -19.61
CA LEU A 15 1.37 28.19 -18.63
C LEU A 15 1.38 26.73 -19.13
N ILE A 16 1.04 26.49 -20.39
CA ILE A 16 1.10 25.15 -21.00
C ILE A 16 2.54 24.62 -21.04
N GLN A 17 3.52 25.48 -21.37
CA GLN A 17 4.91 25.08 -21.40
C GLN A 17 5.42 24.72 -19.99
N ARG A 18 5.06 25.52 -18.99
CA ARG A 18 5.36 25.23 -17.57
C ARG A 18 4.72 23.91 -17.12
N ALA A 19 3.50 23.60 -17.58
CA ALA A 19 2.86 22.31 -17.34
C ALA A 19 3.69 21.13 -17.88
N ARG A 20 4.25 21.28 -19.09
CA ARG A 20 5.11 20.25 -19.73
C ARG A 20 6.42 20.05 -18.96
N ASN A 21 6.97 21.15 -18.44
CA ASN A 21 8.16 21.13 -17.60
C ASN A 21 7.89 20.62 -16.17
N LYS A 22 6.62 20.32 -15.82
CA LYS A 22 6.18 19.90 -14.48
C LYS A 22 6.48 20.93 -13.39
N GLU A 23 6.43 22.20 -13.75
CA GLU A 23 6.60 23.28 -12.79
C GLU A 23 5.41 23.41 -11.84
N LEU A 24 5.66 23.98 -10.66
CA LEU A 24 4.62 24.23 -9.66
C LEU A 24 3.67 25.33 -10.13
N PHE A 25 2.37 25.10 -9.92
CA PHE A 25 1.31 26.06 -10.24
C PHE A 25 0.71 26.69 -8.99
N THR A 26 0.49 28.00 -9.03
CA THR A 26 -0.36 28.70 -8.06
C THR A 26 -1.82 28.24 -8.19
N ILE A 27 -2.67 28.56 -7.21
CA ILE A 27 -4.10 28.19 -7.29
C ILE A 27 -4.78 28.84 -8.50
N ASP A 28 -4.43 30.09 -8.82
CA ASP A 28 -4.91 30.77 -10.04
C ASP A 28 -4.52 30.01 -11.31
N GLU A 29 -3.26 29.58 -11.38
CA GLU A 29 -2.73 28.82 -12.50
C GLU A 29 -3.39 27.44 -12.61
N GLN A 30 -3.68 26.78 -11.49
CA GLN A 30 -4.40 25.51 -11.45
C GLN A 30 -5.84 25.64 -11.97
N ILE A 31 -6.56 26.69 -11.57
CA ILE A 31 -7.92 26.99 -12.05
C ILE A 31 -7.90 27.30 -13.54
N THR A 32 -6.98 28.16 -13.96
CA THR A 32 -6.79 28.56 -15.35
C THR A 32 -6.45 27.37 -16.24
N TYR A 33 -5.51 26.53 -15.81
CA TYR A 33 -5.12 25.35 -16.54
C TYR A 33 -6.26 24.32 -16.62
N SER A 34 -7.08 24.20 -15.56
CA SER A 34 -8.28 23.35 -15.60
C SER A 34 -9.27 23.81 -16.67
N ARG A 35 -9.55 25.11 -16.74
CA ARG A 35 -10.39 25.70 -17.78
C ARG A 35 -9.81 25.44 -19.18
N TYR A 36 -8.50 25.62 -19.36
CA TYR A 36 -7.81 25.30 -20.61
C TYR A 36 -8.00 23.83 -21.03
N LYS A 37 -7.97 22.89 -20.07
CA LYS A 37 -8.19 21.47 -20.32
C LYS A 37 -9.65 21.09 -20.59
N GLY A 38 -10.60 22.04 -20.56
CA GLY A 38 -12.02 21.78 -20.74
C GLY A 38 -12.78 21.43 -19.46
N ILE A 39 -12.16 21.62 -18.28
CA ILE A 39 -12.83 21.39 -17.00
C ILE A 39 -13.58 22.67 -16.61
N LYS A 40 -14.91 22.57 -16.50
CA LYS A 40 -15.78 23.70 -16.20
C LYS A 40 -15.65 24.11 -14.72
N ILE A 41 -15.41 25.40 -14.49
CA ILE A 41 -15.46 26.06 -13.18
C ILE A 41 -16.27 27.33 -13.37
N SER A 42 -17.52 27.34 -12.91
CA SER A 42 -18.36 28.53 -13.00
C SER A 42 -17.91 29.60 -11.99
N GLN A 43 -18.29 30.86 -12.24
CA GLN A 43 -17.88 31.98 -11.40
C GLN A 43 -18.36 31.85 -9.94
N LYS A 44 -19.57 31.30 -9.74
CA LYS A 44 -20.12 31.00 -8.40
C LYS A 44 -19.35 29.90 -7.67
N GLU A 45 -18.71 28.99 -8.40
CA GLU A 45 -17.96 27.85 -7.85
C GLU A 45 -16.48 28.19 -7.61
N GLU A 46 -15.94 29.23 -8.25
CA GLU A 46 -14.53 29.56 -8.13
C GLU A 46 -14.06 29.76 -6.68
N PRO A 47 -14.79 30.46 -5.79
CA PRO A 47 -14.42 30.56 -4.38
C PRO A 47 -14.36 29.19 -3.68
N ILE A 48 -15.30 28.29 -4.01
CA ILE A 48 -15.36 26.92 -3.48
C ILE A 48 -14.14 26.11 -3.97
N VAL A 49 -13.83 26.19 -5.26
CA VAL A 49 -12.67 25.50 -5.85
C VAL A 49 -11.35 26.00 -5.24
N ARG A 50 -11.25 27.32 -4.99
CA ARG A 50 -10.09 27.91 -4.31
C ARG A 50 -9.94 27.38 -2.89
N ASP A 51 -11.01 27.37 -2.11
CA ASP A 51 -10.99 26.81 -0.75
C ASP A 51 -10.62 25.32 -0.74
N LEU A 52 -11.20 24.52 -1.65
CA LEU A 52 -10.86 23.11 -1.84
C LEU A 52 -9.36 22.89 -2.08
N LEU A 53 -8.76 23.67 -2.98
CA LEU A 53 -7.34 23.57 -3.33
C LEU A 53 -6.39 24.15 -2.28
N THR A 54 -6.91 24.95 -1.34
CA THR A 54 -6.13 25.55 -0.27
C THR A 54 -6.15 24.66 0.98
N ASN A 55 -7.34 24.21 1.39
CA ASN A 55 -7.55 23.67 2.73
C ASN A 55 -7.89 22.18 2.77
N TRP A 56 -8.49 21.63 1.72
CA TRP A 56 -9.11 20.29 1.78
C TRP A 56 -8.39 19.24 0.95
N THR A 57 -7.83 19.65 -0.18
CA THR A 57 -7.22 18.74 -1.14
C THR A 57 -6.23 19.46 -2.04
N TYR A 58 -5.63 18.73 -2.99
CA TYR A 58 -4.66 19.28 -3.92
C TYR A 58 -4.99 18.89 -5.37
N TYR A 59 -4.49 19.70 -6.30
CA TYR A 59 -4.82 19.63 -7.72
C TYR A 59 -4.75 18.24 -8.34
N PHE A 60 -3.65 17.53 -8.10
CA PHE A 60 -3.42 16.22 -8.70
C PHE A 60 -4.38 15.15 -8.20
N LYS A 61 -4.85 15.24 -6.94
CA LYS A 61 -5.82 14.29 -6.39
C LYS A 61 -7.18 14.44 -7.06
N VAL A 62 -7.69 15.66 -7.16
CA VAL A 62 -8.98 15.95 -7.81
C VAL A 62 -8.91 15.63 -9.30
N THR A 63 -7.88 16.13 -9.97
CA THR A 63 -7.80 15.99 -11.42
C THR A 63 -7.39 14.60 -11.87
N ALA A 64 -7.06 13.64 -10.99
CA ALA A 64 -6.86 12.25 -11.38
C ALA A 64 -8.13 11.62 -11.99
N TYR A 65 -9.30 12.00 -11.48
CA TYR A 65 -10.61 11.48 -11.89
C TYR A 65 -11.06 11.94 -13.27
N ARG A 66 -10.41 12.97 -13.84
CA ARG A 66 -10.69 13.44 -15.21
C ARG A 66 -10.56 12.34 -16.27
N LYS A 67 -9.75 11.30 -15.98
CA LYS A 67 -9.54 10.15 -16.88
C LYS A 67 -10.81 9.33 -17.10
N ASN A 68 -11.80 9.47 -16.22
CA ASN A 68 -13.08 8.79 -16.32
C ASN A 68 -14.05 9.50 -17.27
N PHE A 69 -13.65 10.66 -17.83
CA PHE A 69 -14.48 11.48 -18.70
C PHE A 69 -13.90 11.52 -20.12
N GLY A 70 -14.81 11.58 -21.10
CA GLY A 70 -14.46 11.68 -22.51
C GLY A 70 -13.80 13.02 -22.87
N LYS A 71 -13.12 13.03 -24.02
CA LYS A 71 -12.54 14.23 -24.62
C LYS A 71 -13.14 14.49 -26.00
N ASP A 72 -13.16 15.75 -26.39
CA ASP A 72 -13.48 16.15 -27.76
C ASP A 72 -12.28 15.92 -28.70
N SER A 73 -12.50 16.20 -29.99
CA SER A 73 -11.47 16.12 -31.04
C SER A 73 -10.29 17.07 -30.81
N SER A 74 -10.43 18.10 -29.97
CA SER A 74 -9.37 19.03 -29.58
C SER A 74 -8.56 18.55 -28.36
N GLY A 75 -8.94 17.41 -27.77
CA GLY A 75 -8.30 16.84 -26.58
C GLY A 75 -8.70 17.50 -25.26
N LYS A 76 -9.79 18.27 -25.24
CA LYS A 76 -10.39 18.89 -24.04
C LYS A 76 -11.48 17.99 -23.46
N TYR A 77 -11.62 18.00 -22.14
CA TYR A 77 -12.67 17.23 -21.46
C TYR A 77 -14.06 17.78 -21.78
N VAL A 78 -15.01 16.88 -21.98
CA VAL A 78 -16.41 17.21 -22.29
C VAL A 78 -17.27 16.90 -21.07
N ASN A 79 -18.28 17.74 -20.80
CA ASN A 79 -19.24 17.57 -19.68
C ASN A 79 -18.58 17.29 -18.32
N THR A 80 -17.42 17.89 -18.08
CA THR A 80 -16.63 17.67 -16.85
C THR A 80 -16.52 18.98 -16.09
N SER A 81 -17.06 19.05 -14.87
CA SER A 81 -16.85 20.18 -13.95
C SER A 81 -15.81 19.85 -12.89
N PHE A 82 -15.17 20.87 -12.32
CA PHE A 82 -14.21 20.68 -11.24
C PHE A 82 -14.88 20.14 -9.98
N ILE A 83 -16.11 20.58 -9.70
CA ILE A 83 -16.90 20.10 -8.56
C ILE A 83 -17.18 18.59 -8.68
N GLN A 84 -17.57 18.10 -9.86
CA GLN A 84 -17.78 16.67 -10.08
C GLN A 84 -16.51 15.85 -9.80
N LEU A 85 -15.34 16.36 -10.22
CA LEU A 85 -14.06 15.71 -9.92
C LEU A 85 -13.75 15.73 -8.42
N ALA A 86 -14.09 16.82 -7.72
CA ALA A 86 -13.91 16.94 -6.28
C ALA A 86 -14.84 15.97 -5.53
N ASP A 87 -16.09 15.81 -5.98
CA ASP A 87 -17.05 14.86 -5.42
C ASP A 87 -16.54 13.42 -5.56
N LEU A 88 -16.02 13.04 -6.73
CA LEU A 88 -15.39 11.73 -6.93
C LEU A 88 -14.20 11.51 -5.99
N ALA A 89 -13.35 12.53 -5.81
CA ALA A 89 -12.23 12.47 -4.88
C ALA A 89 -12.68 12.36 -3.41
N TYR A 90 -13.81 12.96 -3.07
CA TYR A 90 -14.43 12.89 -1.75
C TYR A 90 -15.02 11.50 -1.49
N ILE A 91 -15.72 10.92 -2.48
CA ILE A 91 -16.25 9.55 -2.43
C ILE A 91 -15.10 8.53 -2.27
N ASP A 92 -14.02 8.63 -3.06
CA ASP A 92 -12.85 7.74 -2.91
C ASP A 92 -12.25 7.81 -1.50
N ARG A 93 -12.18 9.00 -0.91
CA ARG A 93 -11.68 9.18 0.46
C ARG A 93 -12.54 8.40 1.45
N HIS A 94 -13.86 8.55 1.37
CA HIS A 94 -14.80 7.86 2.26
C HIS A 94 -14.78 6.36 2.07
N LEU A 95 -14.76 5.89 0.82
CA LEU A 95 -14.64 4.48 0.51
C LEU A 95 -13.35 3.90 1.12
N ARG A 96 -12.22 4.59 0.98
CA ARG A 96 -10.95 4.17 1.58
C ARG A 96 -11.00 4.16 3.11
N GLN A 97 -11.71 5.08 3.74
CA GLN A 97 -11.91 5.10 5.19
C GLN A 97 -12.72 3.89 5.66
N ILE A 98 -13.79 3.53 4.95
CA ILE A 98 -14.63 2.36 5.25
C ILE A 98 -13.83 1.08 5.05
N LEU A 99 -13.23 0.90 3.87
CA LEU A 99 -12.41 -0.27 3.56
C LEU A 99 -11.22 -0.40 4.50
N GLY A 100 -10.59 0.71 4.88
CA GLY A 100 -9.48 0.72 5.83
C GLY A 100 -9.89 0.13 7.17
N ARG A 101 -11.03 0.56 7.73
CA ARG A 101 -11.56 -0.03 8.98
C ARG A 101 -11.79 -1.53 8.85
N MET A 102 -12.46 -1.97 7.77
CA MET A 102 -12.70 -3.40 7.53
C MET A 102 -11.39 -4.20 7.45
N ILE A 103 -10.38 -3.66 6.77
CA ILE A 103 -9.08 -4.30 6.62
C ILE A 103 -8.37 -4.45 7.97
N PHE A 104 -8.41 -3.42 8.84
CA PHE A 104 -7.81 -3.51 10.17
C PHE A 104 -8.49 -4.59 11.04
N GLU A 105 -9.83 -4.69 10.99
CA GLU A 105 -10.57 -5.75 11.70
C GLU A 105 -10.21 -7.14 11.16
N ILE A 106 -10.12 -7.31 9.83
CA ILE A 106 -9.73 -8.57 9.20
C ILE A 106 -8.28 -8.94 9.59
N GLU A 107 -7.36 -7.98 9.57
CA GLU A 107 -5.97 -8.21 9.99
C GLU A 107 -5.90 -8.70 11.44
N HIS A 108 -6.60 -8.03 12.34
CA HIS A 108 -6.66 -8.42 13.75
C HIS A 108 -7.27 -9.82 13.93
N PHE A 109 -8.41 -10.09 13.28
CA PHE A 109 -9.05 -11.39 13.33
C PHE A 109 -8.13 -12.52 12.85
N LEU A 110 -7.43 -12.31 11.72
CA LEU A 110 -6.47 -13.29 11.20
C LEU A 110 -5.29 -13.52 12.15
N LYS A 111 -4.75 -12.47 12.77
CA LYS A 111 -3.70 -12.59 13.81
C LYS A 111 -4.19 -13.46 14.97
N THR A 112 -5.41 -13.20 15.47
CA THR A 112 -6.03 -13.96 16.56
C THR A 112 -6.22 -15.42 16.21
N LEU A 113 -6.69 -15.73 14.99
CA LEU A 113 -6.84 -17.12 14.53
C LEU A 113 -5.50 -17.85 14.48
N ILE A 114 -4.48 -17.24 13.88
CA ILE A 114 -3.15 -17.83 13.73
C ILE A 114 -2.53 -18.07 15.10
N ILE A 115 -2.53 -17.05 15.97
CA ILE A 115 -1.89 -17.18 17.28
C ILE A 115 -2.61 -18.19 18.17
N THR A 116 -3.93 -18.27 18.08
CA THR A 116 -4.72 -19.30 18.79
C THR A 116 -4.35 -20.69 18.29
N SER A 117 -4.24 -20.87 16.96
CA SER A 117 -3.84 -22.16 16.38
C SER A 117 -2.44 -22.59 16.84
N ILE A 118 -1.47 -21.67 16.83
CA ILE A 118 -0.10 -21.94 17.28
C ILE A 118 -0.07 -22.26 18.78
N THR A 119 -0.75 -21.44 19.59
CA THR A 119 -0.78 -21.58 21.06
C THR A 119 -1.38 -22.90 21.51
N ASN A 120 -2.41 -23.38 20.79
CA ASN A 120 -3.06 -24.65 21.10
C ASN A 120 -2.32 -25.88 20.56
N SER A 121 -1.25 -25.70 19.78
CA SER A 121 -0.43 -26.80 19.32
C SER A 121 0.57 -27.24 20.39
N LYS A 122 0.61 -28.54 20.68
CA LYS A 122 1.59 -29.12 21.61
C LYS A 122 3.00 -29.27 20.99
N GLU A 123 3.09 -29.14 19.68
CA GLU A 123 4.31 -29.38 18.90
C GLU A 123 5.01 -28.08 18.47
N GLU A 124 4.33 -26.93 18.56
CA GLU A 124 4.85 -25.65 18.11
C GLU A 124 5.61 -24.92 19.22
N ASP A 125 6.83 -24.48 18.92
CA ASP A 125 7.56 -23.51 19.75
C ASP A 125 7.44 -22.11 19.13
N GLY A 126 7.05 -21.14 19.97
CA GLY A 126 6.80 -19.76 19.56
C GLY A 126 8.04 -19.01 19.04
N TYR A 127 9.25 -19.54 19.24
CA TYR A 127 10.48 -19.00 18.65
C TYR A 127 10.89 -19.79 17.40
N GLN A 128 10.76 -21.10 17.42
CA GLN A 128 11.12 -21.96 16.29
C GLN A 128 10.32 -21.63 15.02
N ILE A 129 9.01 -21.37 15.16
CA ILE A 129 8.17 -21.00 14.02
C ILE A 129 8.63 -19.70 13.32
N VAL A 130 9.24 -18.76 14.06
CA VAL A 130 9.82 -17.53 13.48
C VAL A 130 11.04 -17.87 12.61
N LYS A 131 11.91 -18.78 13.07
CA LYS A 131 13.08 -19.22 12.32
C LYS A 131 12.68 -19.96 11.04
N GLU A 132 11.65 -20.80 11.13
CA GLU A 132 11.10 -21.51 9.97
C GLU A 132 10.47 -20.56 8.95
N TYR A 133 9.75 -19.54 9.42
CA TYR A 133 9.23 -18.50 8.55
C TYR A 133 10.35 -17.75 7.82
N ASP A 134 11.45 -17.41 8.50
CA ASP A 134 12.61 -16.79 7.86
C ASP A 134 13.25 -17.72 6.81
N ALA A 135 13.36 -19.01 7.10
CA ALA A 135 13.86 -20.01 6.15
C ALA A 135 12.96 -20.09 4.90
N TYR A 136 11.64 -20.17 5.09
CA TYR A 136 10.66 -20.15 4.02
C TYR A 136 10.78 -18.90 3.14
N MET A 137 10.93 -17.73 3.76
CA MET A 137 11.08 -16.46 3.04
C MET A 137 12.41 -16.38 2.28
N LYS A 138 13.48 -16.97 2.81
CA LYS A 138 14.77 -17.10 2.13
C LYS A 138 14.64 -17.98 0.88
N GLU A 139 13.95 -19.11 0.96
CA GLU A 139 13.72 -19.99 -0.19
C GLU A 139 12.94 -19.28 -1.30
N ILE A 140 11.86 -18.56 -0.96
CA ILE A 140 11.11 -17.75 -1.92
C ILE A 140 12.01 -16.72 -2.60
N PHE A 141 12.87 -16.06 -1.82
CA PHE A 141 13.80 -15.06 -2.35
C PHE A 141 14.78 -15.68 -3.35
N ILE A 142 15.35 -16.84 -3.02
CA ILE A 142 16.25 -17.59 -3.92
C ILE A 142 15.51 -18.00 -5.19
N GLN A 143 14.31 -18.56 -5.09
CA GLN A 143 13.51 -19.00 -6.25
C GLN A 143 13.20 -17.83 -7.19
N ASN A 144 12.79 -16.69 -6.64
CA ASN A 144 12.54 -15.48 -7.42
C ASN A 144 13.82 -14.90 -8.04
N GLY A 145 14.94 -14.97 -7.32
CA GLY A 145 16.26 -14.59 -7.82
C GLY A 145 16.68 -15.43 -9.02
N LYS A 146 16.59 -16.77 -8.91
CA LYS A 146 16.92 -17.70 -10.01
C LYS A 146 16.02 -17.51 -11.23
N ARG A 147 14.74 -17.21 -11.03
CA ARG A 147 13.82 -16.91 -12.15
C ARG A 147 14.22 -15.64 -12.90
N ARG A 148 14.70 -14.62 -12.20
CA ARG A 148 15.12 -13.33 -12.79
C ARG A 148 16.54 -13.39 -13.35
N PHE A 149 17.42 -14.14 -12.69
CA PHE A 149 18.84 -14.26 -12.98
C PHE A 149 19.29 -15.73 -12.90
N PRO A 150 18.96 -16.57 -13.91
CA PRO A 150 19.25 -18.00 -13.89
C PRO A 150 20.73 -18.37 -13.71
N GLN A 151 21.62 -17.50 -14.16
CA GLN A 151 23.07 -17.67 -14.14
C GLN A 151 23.74 -17.35 -12.79
N LYS A 152 23.04 -16.67 -11.87
CA LYS A 152 23.61 -16.34 -10.55
C LYS A 152 23.53 -17.51 -9.59
N THR A 153 24.60 -17.73 -8.85
CA THR A 153 24.65 -18.68 -7.73
C THR A 153 23.74 -18.23 -6.60
N GLU A 154 23.38 -19.15 -5.70
CA GLU A 154 22.56 -18.82 -4.53
C GLU A 154 23.25 -17.80 -3.61
N ALA A 155 24.56 -17.93 -3.41
CA ALA A 155 25.34 -16.98 -2.63
C ALA A 155 25.26 -15.57 -3.22
N GLU A 156 25.40 -15.43 -4.54
CA GLU A 156 25.28 -14.15 -5.23
C GLU A 156 23.85 -13.58 -5.12
N ILE A 157 22.82 -14.42 -5.26
CA ILE A 157 21.42 -13.99 -5.09
C ILE A 157 21.19 -13.48 -3.66
N LEU A 158 21.70 -14.21 -2.66
CA LEU A 158 21.55 -13.89 -1.24
C LEU A 158 22.33 -12.66 -0.79
N THR A 159 23.16 -12.07 -1.67
CA THR A 159 23.81 -10.79 -1.41
C THR A 159 22.76 -9.73 -1.06
N GLY A 160 22.80 -9.22 0.19
CA GLY A 160 21.84 -8.23 0.68
C GLY A 160 20.49 -8.80 1.09
N TYR A 161 20.33 -10.12 1.19
CA TYR A 161 19.13 -10.71 1.79
C TYR A 161 19.08 -10.42 3.29
N VAL A 162 17.98 -9.80 3.73
CA VAL A 162 17.66 -9.57 5.14
C VAL A 162 16.51 -10.51 5.52
N LYS A 163 16.61 -11.13 6.69
CA LYS A 163 15.56 -12.01 7.23
C LYS A 163 14.22 -11.28 7.28
N ALA A 164 13.12 -12.03 7.10
CA ALA A 164 11.80 -11.42 7.06
C ALA A 164 11.44 -10.81 8.42
N SER A 165 11.73 -11.53 9.50
CA SER A 165 11.58 -11.06 10.89
C SER A 165 12.38 -9.78 11.16
N GLU A 166 13.66 -9.77 10.80
CA GLU A 166 14.57 -8.63 10.97
C GLU A 166 14.09 -7.41 10.18
N ARG A 167 13.70 -7.58 8.92
CA ARG A 167 13.14 -6.51 8.08
C ARG A 167 11.83 -5.93 8.64
N ILE A 168 11.08 -6.72 9.39
CA ILE A 168 9.86 -6.25 10.06
C ILE A 168 10.25 -5.44 11.29
N MET A 169 11.11 -5.99 12.16
CA MET A 169 11.55 -5.34 13.39
C MET A 169 12.34 -4.05 13.15
N SER A 170 13.20 -4.01 12.13
CA SER A 170 14.03 -2.85 11.82
C SER A 170 13.21 -1.60 11.46
N LYS A 171 11.92 -1.75 11.13
CA LYS A 171 11.01 -0.61 10.89
C LYS A 171 10.58 0.10 12.16
N LEU A 172 10.78 -0.52 13.31
CA LEU A 172 10.46 0.05 14.62
C LEU A 172 11.66 0.81 15.18
N GLN A 173 12.87 0.43 14.77
CA GLN A 173 14.12 1.06 15.17
C GLN A 173 14.18 2.53 14.76
N GLY A 174 14.57 3.41 15.70
CA GLY A 174 14.75 4.85 15.49
C GLY A 174 13.45 5.64 15.49
N LYS A 175 12.31 5.02 15.83
CA LYS A 175 11.06 5.74 16.05
C LYS A 175 10.96 6.27 17.48
N PHE A 176 10.15 7.29 17.71
CA PHE A 176 9.88 7.78 19.06
C PHE A 176 8.84 6.89 19.76
N ASN A 177 8.94 6.76 21.09
CA ASN A 177 7.97 6.12 21.99
C ASN A 177 7.92 4.57 21.88
N TYR A 178 6.71 4.01 22.05
CA TYR A 178 6.41 2.58 22.16
C TYR A 178 7.11 1.68 21.12
N ASP A 179 7.21 2.11 19.86
CA ASP A 179 7.83 1.31 18.80
C ASP A 179 9.31 0.99 19.11
N GLN A 180 10.06 1.96 19.65
CA GLN A 180 11.46 1.76 20.01
C GLN A 180 11.61 0.88 21.24
N GLU A 181 10.78 1.10 22.27
CA GLU A 181 10.76 0.26 23.47
C GLU A 181 10.43 -1.19 23.11
N PHE A 182 9.43 -1.40 22.26
CA PHE A 182 9.05 -2.72 21.75
C PHE A 182 10.21 -3.38 21.00
N TYR A 183 10.91 -2.63 20.15
CA TYR A 183 12.10 -3.13 19.45
C TYR A 183 13.16 -3.59 20.46
N ASP A 184 13.53 -2.74 21.41
CA ASP A 184 14.59 -3.01 22.38
C ASP A 184 14.28 -4.25 23.23
N CYS A 185 13.01 -4.45 23.61
CA CYS A 185 12.55 -5.62 24.36
C CYS A 185 12.57 -6.94 23.58
N HIS A 186 12.34 -6.91 22.27
CA HIS A 186 12.00 -8.13 21.51
C HIS A 186 12.98 -8.50 20.38
N HIS A 187 13.80 -7.57 19.88
CA HIS A 187 14.60 -7.79 18.67
C HIS A 187 15.63 -8.93 18.79
N GLN A 188 16.23 -9.14 19.96
CA GLN A 188 17.26 -10.18 20.16
C GLN A 188 16.69 -11.60 20.13
N LYS A 189 15.50 -11.77 20.71
CA LYS A 189 14.81 -13.05 20.82
C LYS A 189 13.34 -12.89 20.48
N LEU A 190 13.07 -12.85 19.17
CA LEU A 190 11.74 -12.57 18.66
C LEU A 190 10.82 -13.80 18.74
N SER A 191 9.75 -13.70 19.53
CA SER A 191 8.68 -14.69 19.57
C SER A 191 7.64 -14.40 18.49
N ILE A 192 6.81 -15.40 18.19
CA ILE A 192 5.70 -15.25 17.26
C ILE A 192 4.65 -14.24 17.75
N TRP A 193 4.45 -14.14 19.06
CA TRP A 193 3.59 -13.12 19.67
C TRP A 193 4.07 -11.71 19.32
N ALA A 194 5.35 -11.44 19.58
CA ALA A 194 5.93 -10.14 19.31
C ALA A 194 5.97 -9.86 17.80
N LEU A 195 6.27 -10.88 16.98
CA LEU A 195 6.30 -10.72 15.54
C LEU A 195 4.91 -10.39 14.96
N LEU A 196 3.85 -11.12 15.34
CA LEU A 196 2.50 -10.89 14.83
C LEU A 196 1.95 -9.52 15.23
N GLU A 197 2.30 -9.02 16.41
CA GLU A 197 1.89 -7.69 16.88
C GLU A 197 2.29 -6.61 15.84
N VAL A 198 3.53 -6.67 15.38
CA VAL A 198 4.12 -5.65 14.51
C VAL A 198 4.05 -5.99 13.01
N MET A 199 3.50 -7.15 12.66
CA MET A 199 3.24 -7.51 11.26
C MET A 199 2.10 -6.65 10.69
N THR A 200 2.34 -5.98 9.57
CA THR A 200 1.27 -5.42 8.73
C THR A 200 0.57 -6.50 7.93
N LEU A 201 -0.63 -6.24 7.42
CA LEU A 201 -1.40 -7.17 6.57
C LEU A 201 -0.57 -7.82 5.46
N ALA A 202 0.28 -7.05 4.79
CA ALA A 202 1.11 -7.58 3.71
C ALA A 202 2.17 -8.59 4.21
N ASN A 203 2.67 -8.44 5.43
CA ASN A 203 3.56 -9.42 6.05
C ASN A 203 2.77 -10.61 6.61
N LEU A 204 1.59 -10.34 7.17
CA LEU A 204 0.67 -11.36 7.67
C LEU A 204 0.23 -12.30 6.55
N ASP A 205 -0.11 -11.80 5.36
CA ASP A 205 -0.45 -12.60 4.18
C ASP A 205 0.65 -13.62 3.83
N ARG A 206 1.91 -13.17 3.82
CA ARG A 206 3.07 -14.05 3.57
C ARG A 206 3.23 -15.09 4.68
N PHE A 207 3.03 -14.70 5.92
CA PHE A 207 3.08 -15.60 7.06
C PHE A 207 1.95 -16.64 7.01
N ILE A 208 0.72 -16.23 6.65
CA ILE A 208 -0.41 -17.15 6.42
C ILE A 208 -0.04 -18.15 5.33
N GLY A 209 0.51 -17.70 4.21
CA GLY A 209 0.94 -18.58 3.13
C GLY A 209 2.00 -19.60 3.56
N PHE A 210 2.94 -19.20 4.44
CA PHE A 210 3.88 -20.11 5.10
C PHE A 210 3.16 -21.10 6.02
N TYR A 211 2.32 -20.60 6.92
CA TYR A 211 1.73 -21.39 7.99
C TYR A 211 0.72 -22.41 7.46
N CYS A 212 -0.10 -22.03 6.47
CA CYS A 212 -0.99 -22.96 5.79
C CYS A 212 -0.23 -24.10 5.10
N LYS A 213 0.92 -23.80 4.46
CA LYS A 213 1.77 -24.85 3.88
C LYS A 213 2.32 -25.76 4.98
N LYS A 214 2.81 -25.19 6.08
CA LYS A 214 3.31 -25.99 7.22
C LYS A 214 2.24 -26.94 7.74
N ILE A 215 1.04 -26.45 8.05
CA ILE A 215 -0.09 -27.28 8.54
C ILE A 215 -0.45 -28.37 7.53
N PHE A 216 -0.58 -28.04 6.25
CA PHE A 216 -0.92 -29.02 5.21
C PHE A 216 0.14 -30.12 5.09
N TRP A 217 1.42 -29.76 5.21
CA TRP A 217 2.50 -30.75 5.26
C TRP A 217 2.41 -31.63 6.50
N LEU A 218 2.13 -31.05 7.67
CA LEU A 218 1.97 -31.80 8.93
C LEU A 218 0.79 -32.78 8.87
N SER A 219 -0.36 -32.39 8.30
CA SER A 219 -1.51 -33.29 8.14
C SER A 219 -1.16 -34.47 7.23
N LYS A 220 -0.55 -34.20 6.06
CA LYS A 220 -0.14 -35.26 5.13
C LYS A 220 0.84 -36.26 5.74
N ILE A 221 1.78 -35.77 6.55
CA ILE A 221 2.73 -36.62 7.27
C ILE A 221 1.98 -37.50 8.28
N LYS A 222 1.07 -36.94 9.08
CA LYS A 222 0.25 -37.70 10.05
C LYS A 222 -0.59 -38.79 9.38
N ASP A 223 -1.21 -38.49 8.24
CA ASP A 223 -1.98 -39.48 7.46
C ASP A 223 -1.09 -40.61 6.90
N SER A 224 0.12 -40.26 6.47
CA SER A 224 1.10 -41.23 5.95
C SER A 224 1.64 -42.14 7.06
N PHE A 225 1.79 -41.64 8.28
CA PHE A 225 2.20 -42.46 9.42
C PHE A 225 1.06 -43.34 9.95
N GLN A 226 -0.19 -42.86 9.97
CA GLN A 226 -1.34 -43.68 10.36
C GLN A 226 -1.57 -44.86 9.41
N SER A 227 -1.38 -44.66 8.10
CA SER A 227 -1.50 -45.73 7.10
C SER A 227 -0.40 -46.80 7.19
N ILE A 228 0.77 -46.47 7.75
CA ILE A 228 1.85 -47.45 8.00
C ILE A 228 1.55 -48.28 9.26
N THR A 229 0.95 -47.69 10.30
CA THR A 229 0.64 -48.39 11.56
C THR A 229 -0.54 -49.37 11.45
N VAL A 230 -1.42 -49.19 10.46
CA VAL A 230 -2.57 -50.10 10.20
C VAL A 230 -2.17 -51.35 9.37
N CYS A 231 -0.96 -51.37 8.81
CA CYS A 231 -0.43 -52.47 8.00
C CYS A 231 0.49 -53.44 8.78
N ASN A 232 0.48 -53.43 10.11
CA ASN A 232 1.19 -54.39 10.97
C ASN A 232 0.24 -55.16 11.87
#